data_AF-A0A3R7MB33-F1
#
_entry.id   AF-A0A3R7MB33-F1
#
_cell.length_a   1.000
_cell.length_b   1.000
_cell.length_c   1.000
_cell.angle_alpha   90.00
_cell.angle_beta   90.00
_cell.angle_gamma   90.00
#
_symmetry.space_group_name_H-M   'P 1'
#
loop_
_entity.id
_entity.type
_entity.pdbx_description
1 polymer ?
#
loop_
_entity_poly.entity_id
_entity_poly.type
_entity_poly.pdbx_seq_one_letter_code
_entity_poly.pdbx_strand_id
1 'polypeptide(L)'
;MTMHDPGSFTVDVPVADPKLMNVTLSGVFKQVVDRAPPVRFFTRSFTIVPEGSGYCICNEQLYLTFATSEQIKRSFKSSTPTMQVQQPVGVEASIVSAEANLPMQGETLQPVQQVMIAKFSEISGMLPQYSQLCLEQNGWDFDKAGKRFLQLKNGNQIPPEYFPQSS
;
A
#
# COMPACT_ATOMS: atom_id res chain seq x y z
N MET A 1 1.80 -16.67 7.94
CA MET A 1 0.80 -16.62 6.85
C MET A 1 0.94 -15.31 6.08
N THR A 2 0.77 -15.33 4.76
CA THR A 2 0.86 -14.14 3.88
C THR A 2 -0.52 -13.76 3.36
N MET A 3 -0.79 -12.47 3.24
CA MET A 3 -1.98 -11.92 2.60
C MET A 3 -1.56 -11.20 1.33
N HIS A 4 -1.95 -11.75 0.19
CA HIS A 4 -1.69 -11.16 -1.11
C HIS A 4 -2.80 -10.17 -1.48
N ASP A 5 -2.49 -9.20 -2.34
CA ASP A 5 -3.47 -8.35 -3.00
C ASP A 5 -3.71 -8.83 -4.43
N PRO A 6 -4.79 -9.58 -4.72
CA PRO A 6 -5.05 -10.09 -6.06
C PRO A 6 -5.28 -8.99 -7.10
N GLY A 7 -5.75 -7.81 -6.69
CA GLY A 7 -5.95 -6.66 -7.59
C GLY A 7 -4.64 -6.08 -8.13
N SER A 8 -3.52 -6.41 -7.48
CA SER A 8 -2.18 -6.01 -7.92
C SER A 8 -1.53 -7.02 -8.88
N PHE A 9 -2.16 -8.17 -9.13
CA PHE A 9 -1.52 -9.27 -9.83
C PHE A 9 -1.41 -8.98 -11.32
N THR A 10 -0.23 -9.23 -11.87
CA THR A 10 0.02 -9.31 -13.31
C THR A 10 0.55 -10.70 -13.63
N VAL A 11 0.08 -11.26 -14.75
CA VAL A 11 0.45 -12.60 -15.20
C VAL A 11 0.98 -12.50 -16.62
N ASP A 12 2.21 -12.97 -16.79
CA ASP A 12 2.88 -13.08 -18.09
C ASP A 12 3.11 -14.57 -18.40
N VAL A 13 2.81 -14.98 -19.64
CA VAL A 13 3.01 -16.37 -20.11
C VAL A 13 3.98 -16.35 -21.29
N PRO A 14 5.30 -16.26 -21.05
CA PRO A 14 6.27 -16.10 -22.12
C PRO A 14 6.41 -17.34 -23.01
N VAL A 15 6.11 -18.52 -22.48
CA VAL A 15 6.14 -19.79 -23.22
C VAL A 15 4.89 -20.59 -22.88
N ALA A 16 4.17 -21.05 -23.90
CA ALA A 16 3.06 -21.98 -23.78
C ALA A 16 3.05 -22.92 -24.99
N ASP A 17 3.45 -24.16 -24.78
CA ASP A 17 3.41 -25.23 -25.76
C ASP A 17 2.82 -26.53 -25.14
N PRO A 18 2.54 -27.58 -25.93
CA PRO A 18 1.92 -28.81 -25.42
C PRO A 18 2.75 -29.60 -24.40
N LYS A 19 4.05 -29.31 -24.23
CA LYS A 19 4.96 -30.00 -23.32
C LYS A 19 5.31 -29.15 -22.11
N LEU A 20 5.21 -27.83 -22.22
CA LEU A 20 5.72 -26.88 -21.24
C LEU A 20 4.94 -25.57 -21.27
N MET A 21 4.67 -25.02 -20.09
CA MET A 21 4.22 -23.65 -19.92
C MET A 21 5.09 -22.95 -18.88
N ASN A 22 5.59 -21.76 -19.20
CA ASN A 22 6.19 -20.87 -18.22
C ASN A 22 5.19 -19.77 -17.89
N VAL A 23 4.91 -19.59 -16.59
CA VAL A 23 4.02 -18.54 -16.08
C VAL A 23 4.79 -17.71 -15.09
N THR A 24 4.82 -16.40 -15.29
CA THR A 24 5.38 -15.44 -14.35
C THR A 24 4.25 -14.62 -13.75
N LEU A 25 4.11 -14.67 -12.43
CA LEU A 25 3.15 -13.91 -11.64
C LEU A 25 3.90 -12.85 -10.84
N SER A 26 3.46 -11.60 -10.88
CA SER A 26 3.94 -10.58 -9.95
C SER A 26 2.81 -9.84 -9.27
N GLY A 27 3.10 -9.25 -8.11
CA GLY A 27 2.14 -8.50 -7.33
C GLY A 27 2.70 -8.10 -5.97
N VAL A 28 1.82 -7.73 -5.04
CA VAL A 28 2.22 -7.39 -3.67
C VAL A 28 1.53 -8.24 -2.61
N PHE A 29 2.18 -8.36 -1.46
CA PHE A 29 1.64 -9.04 -0.29
C PHE A 29 2.17 -8.44 1.02
N LYS A 30 1.54 -8.80 2.13
CA LYS A 30 1.97 -8.50 3.50
C LYS A 30 1.94 -9.76 4.38
N GLN A 31 2.74 -9.81 5.44
CA GLN A 31 2.67 -10.91 6.42
C GLN A 31 1.53 -10.67 7.42
N VAL A 32 0.82 -11.73 7.82
CA VAL A 32 -0.36 -11.62 8.71
C VAL A 32 0.03 -11.55 10.19
N VAL A 33 1.30 -11.84 10.52
CA VAL A 33 1.76 -12.04 11.91
C VAL A 33 2.24 -10.74 12.56
N ASP A 34 2.64 -9.74 11.76
CA ASP A 34 3.16 -8.50 12.30
C ASP A 34 2.06 -7.50 12.62
N ARG A 35 2.25 -6.72 13.69
CA ARG A 35 1.33 -5.63 14.07
C ARG A 35 1.27 -4.51 13.01
N ALA A 36 2.33 -4.38 12.20
CA ALA A 36 2.44 -3.46 11.08
C ALA A 36 3.38 -4.07 10.00
N PRO A 37 2.89 -5.05 9.21
CA PRO A 37 3.72 -5.80 8.29
C PRO A 37 4.17 -4.93 7.12
N PRO A 38 5.45 -4.97 6.71
CA PRO A 38 5.89 -4.29 5.51
C PRO A 38 5.22 -4.91 4.27
N VAL A 39 4.81 -4.05 3.33
CA VAL A 39 4.33 -4.52 2.01
C VAL A 39 5.54 -4.90 1.16
N ARG A 40 5.50 -6.11 0.61
CA ARG A 40 6.54 -6.67 -0.25
C ARG A 40 6.01 -6.80 -1.67
N PHE A 41 6.88 -6.56 -2.64
CA PHE A 41 6.64 -6.94 -4.02
C PHE A 41 7.25 -8.32 -4.27
N PHE A 42 6.56 -9.14 -5.07
CA PHE A 42 7.07 -10.43 -5.48
C PHE A 42 6.98 -10.61 -6.99
N THR A 43 7.90 -11.42 -7.51
CA THR A 43 7.80 -12.05 -8.81
C THR A 43 8.00 -13.54 -8.60
N ARG A 44 7.08 -14.38 -9.09
CA ARG A 44 7.10 -15.83 -8.95
C ARG A 44 6.96 -16.46 -10.33
N SER A 45 7.98 -17.20 -10.76
CA SER A 45 7.97 -17.91 -12.04
C SER A 45 7.75 -19.40 -11.81
N PHE A 46 6.83 -19.98 -12.56
CA PHE A 46 6.49 -21.40 -12.55
C PHE A 46 6.83 -22.00 -13.90
N THR A 47 7.50 -23.14 -13.88
CA THR A 47 7.60 -24.02 -15.04
C THR A 47 6.66 -25.18 -14.82
N ILE A 48 5.70 -25.31 -15.73
CA ILE A 48 4.56 -26.22 -15.63
C ILE A 48 4.65 -27.22 -16.77
N VAL A 49 4.52 -28.50 -16.47
CA VAL A 49 4.47 -29.59 -17.45
C VAL A 49 3.13 -30.32 -17.33
N PRO A 50 2.56 -30.86 -18.42
CA PRO A 50 1.42 -31.76 -18.32
C PRO A 50 1.78 -33.04 -17.56
N GLU A 51 0.91 -33.48 -16.66
CA GLU A 51 1.06 -34.74 -15.93
C GLU A 51 -0.29 -35.46 -15.85
N GLY A 52 -0.39 -36.61 -16.52
CA GLY A 52 -1.65 -37.36 -16.64
C GLY A 52 -2.75 -36.50 -17.26
N SER A 53 -3.84 -36.30 -16.53
CA SER A 53 -4.98 -35.44 -16.93
C SER A 53 -4.87 -34.00 -16.42
N GLY A 54 -3.73 -33.60 -15.85
CA GLY A 54 -3.53 -32.29 -15.22
C GLY A 54 -2.17 -31.69 -15.50
N TYR A 55 -1.68 -30.89 -14.55
CA TYR A 55 -0.44 -30.14 -14.66
C TYR A 55 0.38 -30.28 -13.38
N CYS A 56 1.70 -30.24 -13.52
CA CYS A 56 2.67 -30.30 -12.44
C CYS A 56 3.66 -29.13 -12.53
N ILE A 57 3.94 -28.49 -11.39
CA ILE A 57 4.97 -27.46 -11.30
C ILE A 57 6.31 -28.18 -11.08
N CYS A 58 7.15 -28.24 -12.11
CA CYS A 58 8.45 -28.92 -12.03
C CYS A 58 9.59 -27.98 -11.59
N ASN A 59 9.41 -26.66 -11.73
CA ASN A 59 10.35 -25.67 -11.22
C ASN A 59 9.61 -24.41 -10.75
N GLU A 60 10.09 -23.82 -9.66
CA GLU A 60 9.55 -22.58 -9.09
C GLU A 60 10.68 -21.66 -8.64
N GLN A 61 10.55 -20.37 -8.96
CA GLN A 61 11.47 -19.34 -8.50
C GLN A 61 10.69 -18.16 -7.93
N LEU A 62 10.96 -17.80 -6.68
CA LEU A 62 10.39 -16.66 -5.99
C LEU A 62 11.46 -15.57 -5.79
N TYR A 63 11.16 -14.36 -6.25
CA TYR A 63 11.95 -13.16 -6.02
C TYR A 63 11.14 -12.17 -5.17
N LEU A 64 11.76 -11.62 -4.12
CA LEU A 64 11.12 -10.75 -3.14
C LEU A 64 11.88 -9.42 -3.01
N THR A 65 11.14 -8.32 -2.98
CA THR A 65 11.69 -6.96 -2.74
C THR A 65 10.75 -6.15 -1.85
N PHE A 66 11.19 -4.96 -1.44
CA PHE A 66 10.26 -3.97 -0.89
C PHE A 66 9.37 -3.42 -2.00
N ALA A 67 8.08 -3.25 -1.72
CA ALA A 67 7.20 -2.55 -2.64
C ALA A 67 7.55 -1.06 -2.71
N THR A 68 7.41 -0.46 -3.89
CA THR A 68 7.58 0.98 -4.05
C THR A 68 6.43 1.75 -3.43
N SER A 69 6.62 3.04 -3.13
CA SER A 69 5.56 3.90 -2.59
C SER A 69 4.30 3.91 -3.47
N GLU A 70 4.47 3.82 -4.80
CA GLU A 70 3.33 3.79 -5.74
C GLU A 70 2.58 2.46 -5.71
N GLN A 71 3.30 1.34 -5.62
CA GLN A 71 2.69 0.01 -5.47
C GLN A 71 1.92 -0.09 -4.16
N ILE A 72 2.48 0.43 -3.06
CA ILE A 72 1.81 0.47 -1.75
C ILE A 72 0.52 1.29 -1.83
N LYS A 73 0.58 2.50 -2.41
CA LYS A 73 -0.60 3.37 -2.59
C LYS A 73 -1.72 2.77 -3.42
N ARG A 74 -1.40 1.84 -4.34
CA ARG A 74 -2.37 1.18 -5.22
C ARG A 74 -2.91 -0.13 -4.64
N SER A 75 -2.20 -0.71 -3.69
CA SER A 75 -2.50 -2.02 -3.14
C SER A 75 -3.64 -2.04 -2.12
N PHE A 76 -4.28 -3.21 -1.98
CA PHE A 76 -5.34 -3.51 -1.02
C PHE A 76 -6.54 -2.55 -1.11
N LYS A 77 -6.79 -1.99 -2.29
CA LYS A 77 -7.98 -1.18 -2.56
C LYS A 77 -9.18 -2.09 -2.76
N SER A 78 -10.27 -1.79 -2.06
CA SER A 78 -11.56 -2.41 -2.36
C SER A 78 -12.02 -1.92 -3.74
N SER A 79 -12.20 -2.84 -4.69
CA SER A 79 -12.87 -2.55 -5.97
C SER A 79 -14.32 -2.15 -5.69
N THR A 80 -14.60 -0.87 -5.48
CA THR A 80 -15.98 -0.38 -5.61
C THR A 80 -16.29 -0.32 -7.10
N PRO A 81 -17.29 -1.06 -7.60
CA PRO A 81 -17.73 -0.89 -8.98
C PRO A 81 -18.34 0.52 -9.10
N THR A 82 -17.61 1.45 -9.69
CA THR A 82 -18.19 2.72 -10.15
C THR A 82 -19.12 2.41 -11.31
N MET A 83 -20.40 2.20 -11.00
CA MET A 83 -21.46 2.32 -12.01
C MET A 83 -21.45 3.76 -12.52
N GLN A 84 -20.94 3.97 -13.73
CA GLN A 84 -21.14 5.22 -14.44
C GLN A 84 -22.60 5.31 -14.86
N VAL A 85 -23.42 5.99 -14.05
CA VAL A 85 -24.74 6.43 -14.49
C VAL A 85 -24.58 7.83 -15.07
N GLN A 86 -24.94 7.95 -16.35
CA GLN A 86 -24.99 9.21 -17.09
C GLN A 86 -25.92 10.20 -16.39
N GLN A 87 -25.45 11.44 -16.22
CA GLN A 87 -26.24 12.60 -15.77
C GLN A 87 -27.43 12.88 -16.70
N PRO A 88 -28.51 13.47 -16.17
CA PRO A 88 -28.70 14.91 -16.42
C PRO A 88 -29.12 15.77 -15.21
N VAL A 89 -28.71 17.03 -15.33
CA VAL A 89 -29.05 18.32 -14.69
C VAL A 89 -30.34 18.41 -13.84
N GLY A 90 -30.25 19.09 -12.66
CA GLY A 90 -31.41 19.75 -12.03
C GLY A 90 -31.30 20.12 -10.54
N VAL A 91 -30.89 21.37 -10.28
CA VAL A 91 -31.25 22.31 -9.18
C VAL A 91 -31.70 21.87 -7.75
N GLU A 92 -31.05 22.55 -6.79
CA GLU A 92 -31.60 23.19 -5.56
C GLU A 92 -31.58 22.50 -4.17
N ALA A 93 -31.44 23.38 -3.17
CA ALA A 93 -30.85 23.21 -1.83
C ALA A 93 -31.80 22.66 -0.75
N SER A 94 -31.24 22.02 0.31
CA SER A 94 -31.46 22.43 1.72
C SER A 94 -30.76 21.55 2.78
N ILE A 95 -30.15 22.29 3.70
CA ILE A 95 -29.72 22.15 5.11
C ILE A 95 -30.28 21.05 6.05
N VAL A 96 -29.31 20.37 6.69
CA VAL A 96 -29.13 19.83 8.08
C VAL A 96 -30.21 19.07 8.86
N SER A 97 -29.86 17.86 9.35
CA SER A 97 -29.79 17.51 10.80
C SER A 97 -29.22 16.08 11.04
N ALA A 98 -28.55 15.90 12.19
CA ALA A 98 -27.84 14.71 12.70
C ALA A 98 -28.82 13.58 13.17
N GLU A 99 -28.48 12.33 13.50
CA GLU A 99 -27.33 11.70 14.20
C GLU A 99 -27.24 10.18 13.89
N ALA A 100 -26.05 9.61 14.17
CA ALA A 100 -25.73 8.23 14.60
C ALA A 100 -26.01 7.00 13.69
N ASN A 101 -24.95 6.48 13.04
CA ASN A 101 -24.35 5.16 13.33
C ASN A 101 -23.15 4.84 12.41
N LEU A 102 -22.04 4.40 13.03
CA LEU A 102 -20.83 3.80 12.43
C LEU A 102 -21.16 2.40 11.84
N PRO A 103 -20.41 1.85 10.85
CA PRO A 103 -18.95 1.68 10.96
C PRO A 103 -18.06 1.87 9.70
N MET A 104 -16.84 2.30 10.00
CA MET A 104 -15.54 1.93 9.40
C MET A 104 -15.33 2.17 7.90
N GLN A 105 -15.11 3.46 7.60
CA GLN A 105 -14.61 3.98 6.34
C GLN A 105 -13.14 3.63 6.13
N GLY A 106 -12.80 3.20 4.91
CA GLY A 106 -11.44 3.35 4.40
C GLY A 106 -11.14 4.84 4.28
N GLU A 107 -10.25 5.34 5.14
CA GLU A 107 -10.00 6.77 5.24
C GLU A 107 -9.16 7.25 4.05
N THR A 108 -9.83 7.86 3.07
CA THR A 108 -9.22 8.87 2.21
C THR A 108 -8.56 9.91 3.13
N LEU A 109 -7.25 10.15 2.99
CA LEU A 109 -6.58 11.17 3.78
C LEU A 109 -7.32 12.50 3.65
N GLN A 110 -7.76 13.05 4.78
CA GLN A 110 -8.45 14.33 4.84
C GLN A 110 -7.47 15.43 4.36
N PRO A 111 -7.95 16.49 3.67
CA PRO A 111 -7.09 17.61 3.24
C PRO A 111 -6.23 18.19 4.38
N VAL A 112 -6.73 18.14 5.62
CA VAL A 112 -6.00 18.58 6.82
C VAL A 112 -4.77 17.72 7.12
N GLN A 113 -4.84 16.41 6.87
CA GLN A 113 -3.76 15.46 7.09
C GLN A 113 -2.61 15.70 6.11
N GLN A 114 -2.93 16.05 4.86
CA GLN A 114 -1.92 16.39 3.86
C GLN A 114 -1.13 17.66 4.24
N VAL A 115 -1.82 18.66 4.79
CA VAL A 115 -1.17 19.89 5.30
C VAL A 115 -0.29 19.58 6.50
N MET A 116 -0.74 18.71 7.41
CA MET A 116 0.07 18.28 8.56
C MET A 116 1.34 17.56 8.12
N ILE A 117 1.26 16.66 7.14
CA ILE A 117 2.41 15.95 6.58
C ILE A 117 3.42 16.95 6.01
N ALA A 118 2.96 17.91 5.20
CA ALA A 118 3.83 18.91 4.58
C ALA A 118 4.56 19.74 5.64
N LYS A 119 3.84 20.27 6.63
CA LYS A 119 4.44 21.04 7.73
C LYS A 119 5.40 20.21 8.59
N PHE A 120 5.04 18.96 8.88
CA PHE A 120 5.88 18.09 9.70
C PHE A 120 7.18 17.72 8.97
N SER A 121 7.10 17.47 7.65
CA SER A 121 8.25 17.21 6.78
C SER A 121 9.18 18.41 6.73
N GLU A 122 8.64 19.62 6.59
CA GLU A 122 9.40 20.88 6.59
C GLU A 122 10.16 21.09 7.91
N ILE A 123 9.49 20.87 9.06
CA ILE A 123 10.09 21.13 10.39
C ILE A 123 11.08 20.02 10.78
N SER A 124 10.74 18.76 10.51
CA SER A 124 11.59 17.62 10.90
C SER A 124 12.78 17.44 9.97
N GLY A 125 12.66 17.89 8.71
CA GLY A 125 13.57 17.59 7.61
C GLY A 125 13.40 16.18 7.04
N MET A 126 12.49 15.37 7.58
CA MET A 126 12.22 14.03 7.06
C MET A 126 11.44 14.09 5.76
N LEU A 127 11.58 13.05 4.93
CA LEU A 127 10.77 12.90 3.73
C LEU A 127 9.26 12.83 4.09
N PRO A 128 8.36 13.33 3.21
CA PRO A 128 6.92 13.37 3.47
C PRO A 128 6.32 12.01 3.87
N GLN A 129 6.80 10.91 3.27
CA GLN A 129 6.35 9.56 3.60
C GLN A 129 6.62 9.15 5.05
N TYR A 130 7.75 9.55 5.63
CA TYR A 130 8.08 9.25 7.03
C TYR A 130 7.41 10.22 7.98
N SER A 131 7.16 11.45 7.53
CA SER A 131 6.37 12.43 8.27
C SER A 131 4.92 11.99 8.43
N GLN A 132 4.33 11.43 7.37
CA GLN A 132 3.02 10.78 7.42
C GLN A 132 3.01 9.62 8.42
N LEU A 133 4.00 8.72 8.33
CA LEU A 133 4.09 7.58 9.23
C LEU A 133 4.16 8.02 10.70
N CYS A 134 4.91 9.09 10.99
CA CYS A 134 5.06 9.65 12.33
C CYS A 134 3.73 10.23 12.84
N LEU A 135 3.00 10.96 12.01
CA LEU A 135 1.69 11.52 12.36
C LEU A 135 0.66 10.42 12.60
N GLU A 136 0.57 9.43 11.71
CA GLU A 136 -0.35 8.28 11.84
C GLU A 136 -0.12 7.49 13.14
N GLN A 137 1.14 7.17 13.46
CA GLN A 137 1.50 6.45 14.69
C GLN A 137 1.17 7.21 15.98
N ASN A 138 1.04 8.53 15.88
CA ASN A 138 0.69 9.38 17.00
C ASN A 138 -0.78 9.85 16.96
N GLY A 139 -1.61 9.22 16.12
CA GLY A 139 -3.04 9.52 16.05
C GLY A 139 -3.36 10.87 15.39
N TRP A 140 -2.51 11.30 14.46
CA TRP A 140 -2.57 12.61 13.80
C TRP A 140 -2.44 13.80 14.75
N ASP A 141 -1.85 13.58 15.93
CA ASP A 141 -1.51 14.61 16.89
C ASP A 141 -0.11 15.18 16.56
N PHE A 142 -0.09 16.42 16.07
CA PHE A 142 1.12 17.11 15.63
C PHE A 142 2.15 17.32 16.76
N ASP A 143 1.68 17.71 17.95
CA ASP A 143 2.55 17.99 19.10
C ASP A 143 3.15 16.71 19.67
N LYS A 144 2.35 15.64 19.74
CA LYS A 144 2.80 14.33 20.19
C LYS A 144 3.79 13.71 19.21
N ALA A 145 3.52 13.79 17.91
CA ALA A 145 4.43 13.36 16.87
C ALA A 145 5.77 14.12 16.95
N GLY A 146 5.72 15.44 17.14
CA GLY A 146 6.91 16.28 17.27
C GLY A 146 7.79 15.91 18.46
N LYS A 147 7.18 15.70 19.64
CA LYS A 147 7.90 15.23 20.84
C LYS A 147 8.55 13.87 20.62
N ARG A 148 7.83 12.94 19.97
CA ARG A 148 8.35 11.60 19.70
C ARG A 148 9.52 11.63 18.72
N PHE A 149 9.40 12.42 17.66
CA PHE A 149 10.48 12.65 16.70
C PHE A 149 11.73 13.21 17.40
N LEU A 150 11.58 14.24 18.24
CA LEU A 150 12.71 14.85 18.93
C LEU A 150 13.43 13.88 19.88
N GLN A 151 12.68 13.02 20.59
CA GLN A 151 13.25 11.96 21.42
C GLN A 151 14.10 10.98 20.59
N LEU A 152 13.58 10.52 19.45
CA LEU A 152 14.30 9.60 18.56
C LEU A 152 15.52 10.27 17.91
N LYS A 153 15.40 11.55 17.54
CA LYS A 153 16.50 12.34 16.96
C LYS A 153 17.63 12.52 17.97
N ASN A 154 17.32 12.90 19.21
CA ASN A 154 18.31 13.08 20.28
C ASN A 154 18.96 11.75 20.68
N GLY A 155 18.25 10.63 20.52
CA GLY A 155 18.77 9.29 20.74
C GLY A 155 19.54 8.69 19.56
N ASN A 156 19.71 9.41 18.43
CA ASN A 156 20.27 8.91 17.17
C ASN A 156 19.59 7.61 16.67
N GLN A 157 18.28 7.47 16.91
CA GLN A 157 17.48 6.30 16.53
C GLN A 157 16.70 6.50 15.22
N ILE A 158 16.88 7.64 14.54
CA ILE A 158 16.24 7.90 13.26
C ILE A 158 17.20 7.50 12.14
N PRO A 159 16.82 6.53 11.30
CA PRO A 159 17.67 6.11 10.20
C PRO A 159 17.95 7.25 9.21
N PRO A 160 19.17 7.36 8.66
CA PRO A 160 19.55 8.43 7.75
C PRO A 160 18.73 8.43 6.45
N GLU A 161 18.21 7.28 6.02
CA GLU A 161 17.33 7.16 4.85
C GLU A 161 15.98 7.86 5.02
N TYR A 162 15.64 8.32 6.24
CA TYR A 162 14.42 9.09 6.48
C TYR A 162 14.55 10.55 6.06
N PHE A 163 15.77 10.99 5.76
CA PHE A 163 16.08 12.34 5.33
C PHE A 163 16.49 12.36 3.84
N PRO A 164 16.33 13.50 3.15
CA PRO A 164 16.89 13.68 1.83
C PRO A 164 18.42 13.48 1.86
N GLN A 165 18.96 12.75 0.88
CA GLN A 165 20.41 12.63 0.74
C GLN A 165 21.01 14.00 0.37
N SER A 166 22.03 14.41 1.10
CA SER A 166 22.82 15.60 0.76
C SER A 166 23.74 15.23 -0.41
N SER A 167 23.51 15.85 -1.58
CA SER A 167 24.44 15.78 -2.72
C SER A 167 25.74 16.53 -2.45
#